data_AF-A0A6G8Q004-F1
#
_entry.id   AF-A0A6G8Q004-F1
#
_cell.length_a   1.000
_cell.length_b   1.000
_cell.length_c   1.000
_cell.angle_alpha   90.00
_cell.angle_beta   90.00
_cell.angle_gamma   90.00
#
_symmetry.space_group_name_H-M   'P 1'
#
loop_
_entity.id
_entity.type
_entity.pdbx_description
1 polymer ?
#
loop_
_entity_poly.entity_id
_entity_poly.type
_entity_poly.pdbx_seq_one_letter_code
_entity_poly.pdbx_strand_id
1 'polypeptide(L)'
;MSMREQERRKRRAISRADGVKKRLNGRMREAELLAKEAKRRAEEVKRRIEVGDVEPRPLPSLREDSMPSMESSRSMPSMESSPSMASAELSSGVPLEEAAYGGGEMGEDMPLGIEPRRAHEDLGRRITEDTGAEGDVHLHAERKADEMKSQMTEDTDAGGDMKLHADRKAERMAAEMLEE
;
A
#
# COMPACT_ATOMS: atom_id res chain seq x y z
N MET A 1 34.10 -2.59 40.29
CA MET A 1 34.33 -1.61 39.21
C MET A 1 34.67 -0.25 39.80
N SER A 2 35.68 0.45 39.28
CA SER A 2 36.09 1.77 39.79
C SER A 2 35.12 2.88 39.35
N MET A 3 34.87 3.87 40.22
CA MET A 3 34.04 5.05 39.90
C MET A 3 34.48 5.77 38.60
N ARG A 4 35.80 5.82 38.35
CA ARG A 4 36.37 6.40 37.12
C ARG A 4 35.99 5.62 35.86
N GLU A 5 35.81 4.32 35.98
CA GLU A 5 35.39 3.45 34.88
C GLU A 5 33.89 3.62 34.57
N GLN A 6 33.07 3.77 35.61
CA GLN A 6 31.65 4.09 35.46
C GLN A 6 31.45 5.44 34.78
N GLU A 7 32.21 6.48 35.16
CA GLU A 7 32.15 7.79 34.50
C GLU A 7 32.56 7.72 33.02
N ARG A 8 33.60 6.96 32.69
CA ARG A 8 34.01 6.73 31.29
C ARG A 8 32.92 6.03 30.48
N ARG A 9 32.26 5.02 31.05
CA ARG A 9 31.14 4.32 30.40
C ARG A 9 29.95 5.26 30.18
N LYS A 10 29.59 6.07 31.19
CA LYS A 10 28.51 7.07 31.07
C LYS A 10 28.80 8.10 29.98
N ARG A 11 29.99 8.67 29.93
CA ARG A 11 30.38 9.64 28.88
C ARG A 11 30.35 9.03 27.48
N ARG A 12 30.78 7.77 27.33
CA ARG A 12 30.71 7.05 26.05
C ARG A 12 29.26 6.76 25.64
N ALA A 13 28.40 6.41 26.58
CA ALA A 13 26.98 6.20 26.33
C ALA A 13 26.29 7.49 25.86
N ILE A 14 26.57 8.62 26.53
CA ILE A 14 26.04 9.94 26.15
C ILE A 14 26.50 10.32 24.73
N SER A 15 27.80 10.18 24.44
CA SER A 15 28.32 10.50 23.10
C SER A 15 27.71 9.63 21.99
N ARG A 16 27.44 8.35 22.26
CA ARG A 16 26.73 7.47 21.32
C ARG A 16 25.28 7.91 21.12
N ALA A 17 24.57 8.23 22.21
CA ALA A 17 23.20 8.72 22.15
C ALA A 17 23.08 10.02 21.34
N ASP A 18 24.00 10.97 21.54
CA ASP A 18 24.06 12.21 20.78
C ASP A 18 24.32 11.97 19.28
N GLY A 19 25.19 10.99 18.96
CA GLY A 19 25.44 10.57 17.58
C GLY A 19 24.19 10.03 16.89
N VAL A 20 23.41 9.18 17.58
CA VAL A 20 22.13 8.65 17.07
C VAL A 20 21.11 9.77 16.91
N LYS A 21 20.99 10.66 17.89
CA LYS A 21 20.07 11.81 17.84
C LYS A 21 20.35 12.72 16.65
N LYS A 22 21.62 13.01 16.36
CA LYS A 22 21.99 13.81 15.17
C LYS A 22 21.58 13.14 13.86
N ARG A 23 21.76 11.82 13.74
CA ARG A 23 21.35 11.07 12.54
C ARG A 23 19.84 11.07 12.35
N LEU A 24 19.09 10.85 13.44
CA LEU A 24 17.62 10.91 13.41
C LEU A 24 17.13 12.30 13.03
N ASN A 25 17.71 13.36 13.59
CA ASN A 25 17.34 14.73 13.25
C ASN A 25 17.62 15.06 11.77
N GLY A 26 18.69 14.52 11.17
CA GLY A 26 18.95 14.65 9.75
C GLY A 26 17.85 14.01 8.91
N ARG A 27 17.51 12.75 9.19
CA ARG A 27 16.43 12.00 8.51
C ARG A 27 15.07 12.65 8.66
N MET A 28 14.75 13.18 9.84
CA MET A 28 13.49 13.89 10.09
C MET A 28 13.35 15.15 9.23
N ARG A 29 14.43 15.90 9.02
CA ARG A 29 14.43 17.08 8.14
C ARG A 29 14.23 16.69 6.68
N GLU A 30 14.88 15.63 6.22
CA GLU A 30 14.68 15.09 4.87
C GLU A 30 13.23 14.64 4.66
N ALA A 31 12.67 13.91 5.62
CA ALA A 31 11.27 13.49 5.59
C ALA A 31 10.31 14.68 5.59
N GLU A 32 10.60 15.75 6.34
CA GLU A 32 9.79 16.97 6.36
C GLU A 32 9.80 17.69 4.99
N LEU A 33 10.96 17.74 4.33
CA LEU A 33 11.08 18.32 2.99
C LEU A 33 10.30 17.50 1.95
N LEU A 34 10.45 16.18 1.97
CA LEU A 34 9.69 15.27 1.11
C LEU A 34 8.18 15.43 1.33
N ALA A 35 7.74 15.53 2.59
CA ALA A 35 6.33 15.71 2.91
C ALA A 35 5.80 17.06 2.39
N LYS A 36 6.59 18.13 2.46
CA LYS A 36 6.22 19.45 1.90
C LYS A 36 6.11 19.41 0.37
N GLU A 37 7.03 18.72 -0.31
CA GLU A 37 6.99 18.55 -1.76
C GLU A 37 5.77 17.73 -2.20
N ALA A 38 5.50 16.62 -1.50
CA ALA A 38 4.33 15.79 -1.76
C ALA A 38 3.02 16.58 -1.60
N LYS A 39 2.92 17.43 -0.56
CA LYS A 39 1.77 18.32 -0.37
C LYS A 39 1.58 19.30 -1.52
N ARG A 40 2.66 19.93 -2.00
CA ARG A 40 2.59 20.85 -3.15
C ARG A 40 2.08 20.14 -4.40
N ARG A 41 2.61 18.95 -4.71
CA ARG A 41 2.12 18.15 -5.84
C ARG A 41 0.65 17.75 -5.68
N ALA A 42 0.23 17.37 -4.47
CA ALA A 42 -1.16 17.02 -4.22
C ALA A 42 -2.10 18.22 -4.43
N GLU A 43 -1.70 19.42 -4.00
CA GLU A 43 -2.45 20.64 -4.26
C GLU A 43 -2.49 21.00 -5.75
N GLU A 44 -1.40 20.81 -6.50
CA GLU A 44 -1.38 20.98 -7.95
C GLU A 44 -2.36 20.03 -8.65
N VAL A 45 -2.34 18.75 -8.29
CA VAL A 45 -3.28 17.76 -8.83
C VAL A 45 -4.72 18.13 -8.49
N LYS A 46 -4.99 18.55 -7.26
CA LYS A 46 -6.31 19.00 -6.84
C LYS A 46 -6.80 20.18 -7.68
N ARG A 47 -5.96 21.19 -7.92
CA ARG A 47 -6.29 22.32 -8.81
C ARG A 47 -6.57 21.87 -10.24
N ARG A 48 -5.75 20.97 -10.79
CA ARG A 48 -5.94 20.44 -12.15
C ARG A 48 -7.28 19.72 -12.31
N ILE A 49 -7.71 18.98 -11.30
CA ILE A 49 -8.98 18.23 -11.33
C ILE A 49 -10.18 19.15 -11.05
N GLU A 50 -10.11 19.99 -10.01
CA GLU A 50 -11.26 20.79 -9.56
C GLU A 50 -11.46 22.07 -10.39
N VAL A 51 -10.38 22.76 -10.75
CA VAL A 51 -10.44 24.03 -11.51
C VAL A 51 -10.42 23.74 -13.01
N GLY A 52 -9.89 22.59 -13.43
CA GLY A 52 -9.72 22.28 -14.85
C GLY A 52 -8.65 23.14 -15.53
N ASP A 53 -7.67 23.64 -14.76
CA ASP A 53 -6.51 24.45 -15.22
C ASP A 53 -5.50 23.62 -16.07
N VAL A 54 -5.99 22.68 -16.88
CA VAL A 54 -5.18 21.89 -17.81
C VAL A 54 -5.81 22.01 -19.19
N GLU A 55 -5.07 22.65 -20.10
CA GLU A 55 -5.42 22.59 -21.51
C GLU A 55 -5.41 21.13 -21.95
N PRO A 56 -6.54 20.59 -22.44
CA PRO A 56 -6.57 19.23 -22.93
C PRO A 56 -5.53 19.11 -24.04
N ARG A 57 -4.78 18.01 -24.02
CA ARG A 57 -3.81 17.73 -25.07
C ARG A 57 -4.53 17.83 -26.41
N PRO A 58 -4.01 18.59 -27.39
CA PRO A 58 -4.65 18.67 -28.68
C PRO A 58 -4.82 17.27 -29.23
N LEU A 59 -6.02 16.98 -29.73
CA LEU A 59 -6.28 15.71 -30.39
C LEU A 59 -5.27 15.56 -31.54
N PRO A 60 -4.80 14.32 -31.80
CA PRO A 60 -4.02 14.06 -32.99
C PRO A 60 -4.77 14.64 -34.20
N SER A 61 -4.11 15.48 -35.00
CA SER A 61 -4.69 16.01 -36.23
C SER A 61 -5.15 14.83 -37.08
N LEU A 62 -6.40 14.86 -37.53
CA LEU A 62 -6.89 13.94 -38.56
C LEU A 62 -5.90 13.98 -39.73
N ARG A 63 -5.45 12.80 -40.15
CA ARG A 63 -4.52 12.72 -41.27
C ARG A 63 -5.20 13.24 -42.54
N GLU A 64 -4.45 13.89 -43.42
CA GLU A 64 -4.95 14.52 -44.66
C GLU A 64 -5.60 13.52 -45.63
N ASP A 65 -5.33 12.22 -45.46
CA ASP A 65 -5.94 11.10 -46.20
C ASP A 65 -7.29 10.61 -45.60
N SER A 66 -7.78 11.23 -44.53
CA SER A 66 -9.10 10.92 -43.97
C SER A 66 -10.20 11.50 -44.86
N MET A 67 -10.93 10.64 -45.57
CA MET A 67 -12.13 11.05 -46.32
C MET A 67 -13.08 11.84 -45.39
N PRO A 68 -13.76 12.89 -45.88
CA PRO A 68 -14.71 13.65 -45.08
C PRO A 68 -15.81 12.71 -44.59
N SER A 69 -15.82 12.43 -43.28
CA SER A 69 -16.91 11.69 -42.66
C SER A 69 -18.22 12.40 -42.98
N MET A 70 -19.21 11.63 -43.45
CA MET A 70 -20.57 12.13 -43.68
C MET A 70 -21.04 12.95 -42.48
N GLU A 71 -21.64 14.09 -42.81
CA GLU A 71 -22.35 15.04 -41.96
C GLU A 71 -22.81 14.42 -40.64
N SER A 72 -22.15 14.79 -39.54
CA SER A 72 -22.57 14.45 -38.18
C SER A 72 -24.02 14.86 -38.01
N SER A 73 -24.92 13.89 -38.11
CA SER A 73 -26.35 14.09 -37.93
C SER A 73 -26.61 14.70 -36.56
N ARG A 74 -27.09 15.94 -36.56
CA ARG A 74 -27.84 16.62 -35.48
C ARG A 74 -27.34 16.31 -34.07
N SER A 75 -26.45 17.16 -33.56
CA SER A 75 -26.25 17.34 -32.13
C SER A 75 -27.61 17.47 -31.42
N MET A 76 -27.98 16.46 -30.62
CA MET A 76 -29.07 16.60 -29.67
C MET A 76 -28.66 17.65 -28.63
N PRO A 77 -29.57 18.56 -28.22
CA PRO A 77 -29.28 19.52 -27.16
C PRO A 77 -28.99 18.74 -25.86
N SER A 78 -27.87 19.09 -25.23
CA SER A 78 -27.42 18.56 -23.95
C SER A 78 -28.57 18.55 -22.94
N MET A 79 -28.91 17.38 -22.41
CA MET A 79 -29.83 17.26 -21.29
C MET A 79 -29.28 18.04 -20.09
N GLU A 80 -30.14 18.84 -19.51
CA GLU A 80 -29.96 19.62 -18.30
C GLU A 80 -29.49 18.72 -17.15
N SER A 81 -28.33 19.04 -16.58
CA SER A 81 -27.72 18.32 -15.46
C SER A 81 -28.70 18.20 -14.30
N SER A 82 -29.03 16.97 -13.90
CA SER A 82 -29.89 16.71 -12.75
C SER A 82 -29.18 17.09 -11.45
N PRO A 83 -29.86 17.73 -10.47
CA PRO A 83 -29.27 18.07 -9.18
C PRO A 83 -29.18 16.81 -8.32
N SER A 84 -27.99 16.21 -8.26
CA SER A 84 -27.74 15.08 -7.35
C SER A 84 -27.20 15.58 -6.02
N MET A 85 -28.06 16.20 -5.22
CA MET A 85 -27.91 16.23 -3.77
C MET A 85 -28.96 15.29 -3.17
N ALA A 86 -28.51 14.12 -2.75
CA ALA A 86 -29.21 13.34 -1.74
C ALA A 86 -28.16 12.50 -1.00
N SER A 87 -27.71 13.06 0.12
CA SER A 87 -27.11 12.32 1.22
C SER A 87 -28.00 11.12 1.54
N ALA A 88 -27.54 9.91 1.22
CA ALA A 88 -28.10 8.68 1.76
C ALA A 88 -27.14 8.19 2.84
N GLU A 89 -27.51 8.45 4.09
CA GLU A 89 -27.05 7.67 5.23
C GLU A 89 -27.20 6.18 4.92
N LEU A 90 -26.08 5.46 4.80
CA LEU A 90 -26.04 4.00 4.85
C LEU A 90 -24.78 3.58 5.60
N SER A 91 -24.83 3.84 6.91
CA SER A 91 -24.21 2.98 7.91
C SER A 91 -24.96 1.65 7.90
N SER A 92 -24.46 0.67 7.14
CA SER A 92 -24.50 -0.78 7.44
C SER A 92 -24.26 -1.59 6.16
N GLY A 93 -23.32 -2.52 6.22
CA GLY A 93 -23.12 -3.53 5.18
C GLY A 93 -22.07 -3.15 4.14
N VAL A 94 -20.84 -3.61 4.38
CA VAL A 94 -19.80 -3.74 3.36
C VAL A 94 -20.40 -4.55 2.21
N PRO A 95 -20.57 -3.99 0.99
CA PRO A 95 -20.96 -4.81 -0.15
C PRO A 95 -19.76 -5.68 -0.53
N LEU A 96 -20.05 -6.97 -0.72
CA LEU A 96 -19.13 -8.00 -1.18
C LEU A 96 -18.33 -7.48 -2.40
N GLU A 97 -17.01 -7.55 -2.28
CA GLU A 97 -15.99 -7.03 -3.18
C GLU A 97 -15.87 -7.88 -4.47
N GLU A 98 -17.00 -8.18 -5.12
CA GLU A 98 -17.04 -9.11 -6.27
C GLU A 98 -17.49 -8.46 -7.58
N ALA A 99 -17.78 -7.15 -7.58
CA ALA A 99 -18.31 -6.45 -8.76
C ALA A 99 -17.44 -5.31 -9.32
N ALA A 100 -16.27 -5.03 -8.74
CA ALA A 100 -15.41 -3.91 -9.19
C ALA A 100 -14.20 -4.33 -10.06
N TYR A 101 -13.94 -5.63 -10.19
CA TYR A 101 -12.96 -6.19 -11.12
C TYR A 101 -13.63 -6.82 -12.35
N GLY A 102 -14.59 -6.09 -12.92
CA GLY A 102 -14.96 -6.29 -14.33
C GLY A 102 -13.82 -5.80 -15.20
N GLY A 103 -12.76 -6.60 -15.31
CA GLY A 103 -11.64 -6.35 -16.20
C GLY A 103 -12.17 -6.12 -17.61
N GLY A 104 -12.28 -4.85 -17.99
CA GLY A 104 -12.79 -4.47 -19.30
C GLY A 104 -12.03 -5.21 -20.38
N GLU A 105 -12.76 -5.75 -21.34
CA GLU A 105 -12.32 -6.36 -22.61
C GLU A 105 -11.54 -5.38 -23.52
N MET A 106 -10.79 -4.43 -22.93
CA MET A 106 -10.09 -3.34 -23.62
C MET A 106 -8.71 -3.77 -24.17
N GLY A 107 -8.42 -5.08 -24.23
CA GLY A 107 -7.08 -5.57 -24.57
C GLY A 107 -7.02 -6.86 -25.40
N GLU A 108 -8.14 -7.41 -25.85
CA GLU A 108 -8.16 -8.72 -26.54
C GLU A 108 -7.53 -8.70 -27.95
N ASP A 109 -7.36 -7.53 -28.58
CA ASP A 109 -6.83 -7.40 -29.95
C ASP A 109 -5.48 -6.67 -30.07
N MET A 110 -4.77 -6.44 -28.96
CA MET A 110 -3.41 -5.87 -29.03
C MET A 110 -2.42 -7.01 -29.33
N PRO A 111 -1.67 -6.98 -30.46
CA PRO A 111 -0.70 -8.02 -30.81
C PRO A 111 0.60 -7.82 -30.03
N LEU A 112 0.48 -7.74 -28.71
CA LEU A 112 1.60 -7.99 -27.81
C LEU A 112 1.67 -9.51 -27.76
N GLY A 113 2.80 -10.12 -28.16
CA GLY A 113 3.00 -11.58 -28.12
C GLY A 113 3.00 -12.19 -26.71
N ILE A 114 2.26 -11.58 -25.77
CA ILE A 114 2.08 -11.92 -24.37
C ILE A 114 0.58 -11.80 -24.12
N GLU A 115 -0.10 -12.92 -23.93
CA GLU A 115 -1.50 -12.90 -23.51
C GLU A 115 -1.59 -12.35 -22.08
N PRO A 116 -2.19 -11.18 -21.86
CA PRO A 116 -2.17 -10.50 -20.56
C PRO A 116 -2.86 -11.32 -19.46
N ARG A 117 -3.87 -12.13 -19.81
CA ARG A 117 -4.53 -13.06 -18.88
C ARG A 117 -3.56 -14.14 -18.36
N ARG A 118 -2.79 -14.75 -19.26
CA ARG A 118 -1.75 -15.73 -18.88
C ARG A 118 -0.65 -15.12 -18.04
N ALA A 119 -0.21 -13.91 -18.40
CA ALA A 119 0.82 -13.21 -17.63
C ALA A 119 0.38 -12.93 -16.19
N HIS A 120 -0.90 -12.60 -15.97
CA HIS A 120 -1.46 -12.36 -14.64
C HIS A 120 -1.54 -13.64 -13.80
N GLU A 121 -2.01 -14.74 -14.39
CA GLU A 121 -2.05 -16.05 -13.72
C GLU A 121 -0.64 -16.57 -13.39
N ASP A 122 0.32 -16.39 -14.29
CA ASP A 122 1.72 -16.77 -14.07
C ASP A 122 2.41 -15.93 -13.00
N LEU A 123 2.01 -14.67 -12.83
CA LEU A 123 2.46 -13.79 -11.76
C LEU A 123 1.86 -14.22 -10.42
N GLY A 124 0.55 -14.46 -10.37
CA GLY A 124 -0.13 -14.96 -9.17
C GLY A 124 0.48 -16.27 -8.69
N ARG A 125 0.69 -17.23 -9.59
CA ARG A 125 1.33 -18.52 -9.25
C ARG A 125 2.75 -18.34 -8.71
N ARG A 126 3.56 -17.49 -9.34
CA ARG A 126 4.94 -17.22 -8.86
C ARG A 126 4.97 -16.58 -7.46
N ILE A 127 4.06 -15.65 -7.19
CA ILE A 127 3.99 -14.97 -5.89
C ILE A 127 3.59 -15.95 -4.78
N THR A 128 2.74 -16.92 -5.10
CA THR A 128 2.13 -17.83 -4.13
C THR A 128 2.78 -19.20 -4.06
N GLU A 129 3.82 -19.44 -4.86
CA GLU A 129 4.52 -20.72 -5.02
C GLU A 129 5.08 -21.24 -3.69
N ASP A 130 5.66 -20.35 -2.89
CA ASP A 130 6.29 -20.67 -1.60
C ASP A 130 5.28 -21.16 -0.55
N THR A 131 4.07 -20.65 -0.60
CA THR A 131 2.95 -21.11 0.23
C THR A 131 2.13 -22.21 -0.42
N GLY A 132 2.34 -22.51 -1.70
CA GLY A 132 1.50 -23.42 -2.49
C GLY A 132 0.06 -22.96 -2.63
N ALA A 133 -0.19 -21.64 -2.76
CA ALA A 133 -1.56 -21.10 -2.88
C ALA A 133 -2.06 -20.97 -4.33
N GLU A 134 -1.29 -21.46 -5.32
CA GLU A 134 -1.69 -21.64 -6.72
C GLU A 134 -2.28 -20.39 -7.43
N GLY A 135 -1.91 -19.19 -6.97
CA GLY A 135 -2.41 -17.91 -7.47
C GLY A 135 -3.37 -17.19 -6.52
N ASP A 136 -3.83 -17.85 -5.46
CA ASP A 136 -4.69 -17.25 -4.43
C ASP A 136 -3.85 -16.44 -3.43
N VAL A 137 -3.94 -15.12 -3.55
CA VAL A 137 -3.23 -14.16 -2.70
C VAL A 137 -3.77 -14.17 -1.27
N HIS A 138 -5.06 -14.42 -1.06
CA HIS A 138 -5.65 -14.46 0.28
C HIS A 138 -5.12 -15.67 1.05
N LEU A 139 -5.15 -16.83 0.40
CA LEU A 139 -4.67 -18.06 1.00
C LEU A 139 -3.15 -18.07 1.20
N HIS A 140 -2.38 -17.42 0.32
CA HIS A 140 -0.96 -17.12 0.56
C HIS A 140 -0.74 -16.25 1.79
N ALA A 141 -1.50 -15.16 1.92
CA ALA A 141 -1.39 -14.24 3.05
C ALA A 141 -1.75 -14.91 4.39
N GLU A 142 -2.78 -15.76 4.42
CA GLU A 142 -3.14 -16.55 5.59
C GLU A 142 -2.01 -17.50 6.00
N ARG A 143 -1.48 -18.28 5.05
CA ARG A 143 -0.37 -19.21 5.32
C ARG A 143 0.88 -18.48 5.79
N LYS A 144 1.21 -17.33 5.20
CA LYS A 144 2.32 -16.49 5.68
C LYS A 144 2.09 -15.93 7.07
N ALA A 145 0.86 -15.54 7.38
CA ALA A 145 0.52 -15.08 8.72
C ALA A 145 0.71 -16.19 9.76
N ASP A 146 0.32 -17.43 9.44
CA ASP A 146 0.48 -18.56 10.35
C ASP A 146 1.94 -19.01 10.49
N GLU A 147 2.74 -18.92 9.42
CA GLU A 147 4.19 -19.11 9.45
C GLU A 147 4.84 -18.07 10.40
N MET A 148 4.48 -16.79 10.27
CA MET A 148 4.98 -15.72 11.13
C MET A 148 4.56 -15.92 12.59
N LYS A 149 3.30 -16.30 12.87
CA LYS A 149 2.85 -16.60 14.23
C LYS A 149 3.65 -17.75 14.85
N SER A 150 3.89 -18.81 14.07
CA SER A 150 4.68 -19.95 14.54
C SER A 150 6.10 -19.50 14.91
N GLN A 151 6.79 -18.77 14.03
CA GLN A 151 8.13 -18.24 14.29
C GLN A 151 8.19 -17.32 15.52
N MET A 152 7.18 -16.48 15.73
CA MET A 152 7.13 -15.58 16.90
C MET A 152 6.91 -16.32 18.22
N THR A 153 6.42 -17.55 18.18
CA THR A 153 6.02 -18.33 19.36
C THR A 153 6.91 -19.54 19.62
N GLU A 154 7.89 -19.81 18.76
CA GLU A 154 8.89 -20.88 18.88
C GLU A 154 9.65 -20.83 20.21
N ASP A 155 10.00 -19.63 20.70
CA ASP A 155 10.74 -19.44 21.98
C ASP A 155 9.96 -19.89 23.22
N THR A 156 8.64 -20.01 23.08
CA THR A 156 7.71 -20.45 24.12
C THR A 156 7.02 -21.76 23.79
N ASP A 157 7.35 -22.43 22.67
CA ASP A 157 6.65 -23.60 22.14
C ASP A 157 5.12 -23.43 22.05
N ALA A 158 4.65 -22.20 21.77
CA ALA A 158 3.22 -21.89 21.79
C ALA A 158 2.50 -22.15 20.45
N GLY A 159 3.22 -22.63 19.43
CA GLY A 159 2.63 -23.19 18.20
C GLY A 159 1.72 -22.22 17.43
N GLY A 160 2.00 -20.91 17.49
CA GLY A 160 1.22 -19.85 16.86
C GLY A 160 0.16 -19.20 17.75
N ASP A 161 -0.09 -19.72 18.96
CA ASP A 161 -1.00 -19.11 19.93
C ASP A 161 -0.33 -17.96 20.68
N MET A 162 -0.66 -16.72 20.28
CA MET A 162 -0.13 -15.50 20.88
C MET A 162 -0.52 -15.30 22.34
N LYS A 163 -1.68 -15.85 22.76
CA LYS A 163 -2.12 -15.73 24.16
C LYS A 163 -1.27 -16.63 25.04
N LEU A 164 -1.10 -17.87 24.61
CA LEU A 164 -0.28 -18.85 25.32
C LEU A 164 1.21 -18.47 25.32
N HIS A 165 1.71 -17.85 24.24
CA HIS A 165 3.04 -17.22 24.21
C HIS A 165 3.19 -16.13 25.27
N ALA A 166 2.22 -15.21 25.37
CA ALA A 166 2.26 -14.13 26.34
C ALA A 166 2.25 -14.65 27.79
N ASP A 167 1.40 -15.64 28.08
CA ASP A 167 1.30 -16.26 29.40
C ASP A 167 2.63 -16.94 29.79
N ARG A 168 3.19 -17.79 28.91
CA ARG A 168 4.49 -18.46 29.16
C ARG A 168 5.65 -17.48 29.30
N LYS A 169 5.65 -16.38 28.53
CA LYS A 169 6.68 -15.35 28.62
C LYS A 169 6.60 -14.58 29.94
N ALA A 170 5.39 -14.33 30.43
CA ALA A 170 5.17 -13.72 31.74
C ALA A 170 5.63 -14.65 32.88
N GLU A 171 5.35 -15.95 32.79
CA GLU A 171 5.82 -16.95 33.74
C GLU A 171 7.35 -17.03 33.78
N ARG A 172 8.01 -17.03 32.62
CA ARG A 172 9.48 -17.04 32.52
C ARG A 172 10.10 -15.80 33.16
N MET A 173 9.56 -14.62 32.88
CA MET A 173 10.03 -13.37 33.50
C MET A 173 9.77 -13.36 35.02
N ALA A 174 8.66 -13.93 35.49
CA ALA A 174 8.37 -14.04 36.92
C ALA A 174 9.35 -14.99 37.62
N ALA A 175 9.70 -16.12 36.99
CA ALA A 175 10.70 -17.04 37.51
C ALA A 175 12.09 -16.40 37.58
N GLU A 176 12.52 -15.69 36.53
CA GLU A 176 13.80 -14.95 36.52
C GLU A 176 13.87 -13.88 37.62
N MET A 177 12.76 -13.21 37.95
CA MET A 177 12.71 -12.22 39.03
C MET A 177 12.68 -12.81 40.45
N LEU A 178 12.29 -14.09 40.60
CA LEU A 178 12.26 -14.78 41.90
C LEU A 178 13.57 -15.51 42.22
N GLU A 179 14.44 -15.70 41.23
CA GLU A 179 15.76 -16.33 41.38
C GLU A 179 16.91 -15.34 41.63
N GLU A 180 16.65 -14.03 41.75
CA GLU A 180 17.57 -12.99 42.27
C GLU A 180 17.40 -12.75 43.79
#